data_AF-A0A353T6U8-F1
#
_entry.id   AF-A0A353T6U8-F1
#
_cell.length_a   1.000
_cell.length_b   1.000
_cell.length_c   1.000
_cell.angle_alpha   90.00
_cell.angle_beta   90.00
_cell.angle_gamma   90.00
#
_symmetry.space_group_name_H-M   'P 1'
#
loop_
_entity.id
_entity.type
_entity.pdbx_description
1 polymer ?
#
loop_
_entity_poly.entity_id
_entity_poly.type
_entity_poly.pdbx_seq_one_letter_code
_entity_poly.pdbx_strand_id
1 'polypeptide(L)'
;MPKLLVAPCNYQAARYAVMNWHYSKAMPSSSLIKYGVWEDEKFIGAVIFGRGACSKLVSQYGLTNTEGCELVRVALKSHKTSVTRILSITLNLLKKTNPGLKLVVSFADSGKGHHGGIYQGGNWIYAGNTGIQKFPEVKGKIMHPRSFREAVKDGRLKKEDARYVPTPLKHRYLYPLDAEMRIKIEKLKKPYPKCPTGETVSRPAIQREIGGSTPTVGLLT
;
A
#
# COMPACT_ATOMS: atom_id res chain seq x y z
N MET A 1 17.28 15.91 14.66
CA MET A 1 16.40 14.95 13.93
C MET A 1 14.95 15.40 14.14
N PRO A 2 14.05 15.28 13.14
CA PRO A 2 12.64 15.68 13.32
C PRO A 2 11.96 14.84 14.41
N LYS A 3 11.04 15.44 15.16
CA LYS A 3 10.26 14.77 16.22
C LYS A 3 9.11 14.01 15.55
N LEU A 4 9.28 12.70 15.39
CA LEU A 4 8.26 11.83 14.78
C LEU A 4 7.39 11.15 15.83
N LEU A 5 6.08 11.28 15.70
CA LEU A 5 5.07 10.55 16.46
C LEU A 5 4.19 9.74 15.50
N VAL A 6 4.02 8.45 15.81
CA VAL A 6 3.05 7.57 15.16
C VAL A 6 2.14 7.02 16.24
N ALA A 7 0.82 7.20 16.06
CA ALA A 7 -0.18 6.80 17.05
C ALA A 7 -1.49 6.40 16.36
N PRO A 8 -2.38 5.61 17.00
CA PRO A 8 -3.71 5.35 16.48
C PRO A 8 -4.46 6.64 16.14
N CYS A 9 -5.22 6.65 15.03
CA CYS A 9 -6.04 7.79 14.66
C CYS A 9 -7.47 7.41 14.28
N ASN A 10 -8.38 8.38 14.37
CA ASN A 10 -9.78 8.19 14.01
C ASN A 10 -9.98 8.08 12.48
N TYR A 11 -11.18 7.68 12.08
CA TYR A 11 -11.53 7.53 10.67
C TYR A 11 -11.44 8.86 9.90
N GLN A 12 -11.86 9.97 10.51
CA GLN A 12 -11.87 11.29 9.86
C GLN A 12 -10.46 11.73 9.47
N ALA A 13 -9.48 11.60 10.36
CA ALA A 13 -8.07 11.94 10.10
C ALA A 13 -7.47 11.07 8.98
N ALA A 14 -7.70 9.75 9.05
CA ALA A 14 -7.23 8.83 8.01
C ALA A 14 -7.88 9.12 6.65
N ARG A 15 -9.19 9.39 6.63
CA ARG A 15 -9.91 9.78 5.42
C ARG A 15 -9.37 11.08 4.86
N TYR A 16 -9.15 12.09 5.69
CA TYR A 16 -8.53 13.34 5.26
C TYR A 16 -7.18 13.09 4.57
N ALA A 17 -6.30 12.30 5.19
CA ALA A 17 -5.00 11.97 4.59
C ALA A 17 -5.15 11.23 3.24
N VAL A 18 -6.05 10.25 3.13
CA VAL A 18 -6.26 9.51 1.87
C VAL A 18 -6.84 10.39 0.77
N MET A 19 -7.81 11.24 1.08
CA MET A 19 -8.43 12.14 0.10
C MET A 19 -7.49 13.27 -0.33
N ASN A 20 -6.51 13.65 0.49
CA ASN A 20 -5.58 14.72 0.15
C ASN A 20 -4.26 14.21 -0.43
N TRP A 21 -3.72 13.10 0.06
CA TRP A 21 -2.32 12.70 -0.19
C TRP A 21 -2.12 11.27 -0.70
N HIS A 22 -3.20 10.49 -0.89
CA HIS A 22 -3.09 9.19 -1.58
C HIS A 22 -3.56 9.31 -3.02
N TYR A 23 -2.79 8.75 -3.98
CA TYR A 23 -3.12 8.80 -5.41
C TYR A 23 -4.51 8.22 -5.73
N SER A 24 -4.98 7.25 -4.94
CA SER A 24 -6.26 6.60 -5.21
C SER A 24 -7.47 7.43 -4.80
N LYS A 25 -7.29 8.43 -3.91
CA LYS A 25 -8.37 9.29 -3.39
C LYS A 25 -9.61 8.49 -2.95
N ALA A 26 -9.39 7.29 -2.39
CA ALA A 26 -10.44 6.33 -2.11
C ALA A 26 -10.12 5.54 -0.84
N MET A 27 -10.97 5.73 0.17
CA MET A 27 -10.91 4.99 1.42
C MET A 27 -11.32 3.53 1.22
N PRO A 28 -10.58 2.56 1.77
CA PRO A 28 -11.02 1.17 1.75
C PRO A 28 -12.28 0.98 2.62
N SER A 29 -13.17 0.07 2.21
CA SER A 29 -14.44 -0.24 2.88
C SER A 29 -14.36 -1.39 3.90
N SER A 30 -13.17 -1.99 4.09
CA SER A 30 -12.97 -3.09 5.04
C SER A 30 -12.76 -2.58 6.47
N SER A 31 -12.69 -3.49 7.46
CA SER A 31 -12.24 -3.14 8.81
C SER A 31 -10.79 -2.62 8.77
N LEU A 32 -10.55 -1.43 9.34
CA LEU A 32 -9.29 -0.71 9.21
C LEU A 32 -8.58 -0.47 10.54
N ILE A 33 -7.29 -0.79 10.58
CA ILE A 33 -6.35 -0.29 11.58
C ILE A 33 -5.67 0.95 10.98
N LYS A 34 -5.68 2.07 11.71
CA LYS A 34 -5.28 3.38 11.19
C LYS A 34 -4.30 4.01 12.17
N TYR A 35 -3.13 4.38 11.67
CA TYR A 35 -2.14 5.13 12.41
C TYR A 35 -1.97 6.50 11.76
N GLY A 36 -2.13 7.55 12.56
CA GLY A 36 -1.75 8.89 12.17
C GLY A 36 -0.25 9.08 12.33
N VAL A 37 0.30 9.98 11.53
CA VAL A 37 1.71 10.32 11.53
C VAL A 37 1.84 11.82 11.74
N TRP A 38 2.60 12.21 12.75
CA TRP A 38 2.93 13.59 13.04
C TRP A 38 4.45 13.78 13.00
N GLU A 39 4.88 14.85 12.36
CA GLU A 39 6.29 15.26 12.30
C GLU A 39 6.38 16.71 12.75
N ASP A 40 7.23 16.98 13.74
CA ASP A 40 7.37 18.30 14.36
C ASP A 40 5.98 18.87 14.78
N GLU A 41 5.18 18.01 15.41
CA GLU A 41 3.82 18.28 15.95
C GLU A 41 2.74 18.56 14.89
N LYS A 42 3.10 18.47 13.61
CA LYS A 42 2.16 18.64 12.49
C LYS A 42 1.68 17.30 11.98
N PHE A 43 0.36 17.16 11.77
CA PHE A 43 -0.19 15.98 11.11
C PHE A 43 0.27 15.92 9.66
N ILE A 44 1.02 14.87 9.31
CA ILE A 44 1.59 14.67 7.98
C ILE A 44 0.95 13.51 7.22
N GLY A 45 0.05 12.74 7.81
CA GLY A 45 -0.63 11.67 7.09
C GLY A 45 -1.05 10.49 7.91
N ALA A 46 -1.41 9.42 7.21
CA ALA A 46 -1.85 8.18 7.81
C ALA A 46 -1.31 6.95 7.08
N VAL A 47 -1.05 5.91 7.86
CA VAL A 47 -0.76 4.54 7.41
C VAL A 47 -1.94 3.66 7.79
N ILE A 48 -2.46 2.89 6.85
CA ILE A 48 -3.70 2.12 7.03
C ILE A 48 -3.46 0.66 6.65
N PHE A 49 -3.87 -0.23 7.55
CA PHE A 49 -3.97 -1.66 7.32
C PHE A 49 -5.44 -2.09 7.27
N GLY A 50 -5.73 -3.11 6.49
CA GLY A 50 -7.07 -3.70 6.43
C GLY A 50 -7.03 -5.15 5.98
N ARG A 51 -8.20 -5.79 5.85
CA ARG A 51 -8.29 -7.21 5.44
C ARG A 51 -7.89 -7.47 3.98
N GLY A 52 -7.62 -6.42 3.22
CA GLY A 52 -7.41 -6.46 1.78
C GLY A 52 -8.69 -6.73 0.98
N ALA A 53 -8.57 -6.64 -0.34
CA ALA A 53 -9.72 -6.85 -1.24
C ALA A 53 -10.00 -8.34 -1.49
N CYS A 54 -8.98 -9.19 -1.37
CA CYS A 54 -9.03 -10.62 -1.65
C CYS A 54 -9.20 -11.44 -0.37
N SER A 55 -10.24 -12.27 -0.28
CA SER A 55 -10.47 -13.18 0.86
C SER A 55 -9.44 -14.32 0.97
N LYS A 56 -8.55 -14.46 -0.01
CA LYS A 56 -7.46 -15.43 -0.05
C LYS A 56 -6.09 -14.76 0.04
N LEU A 57 -6.02 -13.53 0.57
CA LEU A 57 -4.79 -12.74 0.67
C LEU A 57 -3.63 -13.56 1.25
N VAL A 58 -3.90 -14.27 2.34
CA VAL A 58 -2.89 -14.97 3.13
C VAL A 58 -3.02 -16.49 3.14
N SER A 59 -4.07 -17.05 2.51
CA SER A 59 -4.31 -18.50 2.52
C SER A 59 -3.19 -19.29 1.85
N GLN A 60 -2.55 -18.73 0.82
CA GLN A 60 -1.38 -19.32 0.17
C GLN A 60 -0.14 -19.44 1.09
N TYR A 61 -0.16 -18.76 2.23
CA TYR A 61 0.87 -18.85 3.27
C TYR A 61 0.42 -19.73 4.44
N GLY A 62 -0.67 -20.48 4.29
CA GLY A 62 -1.23 -21.35 5.34
C GLY A 62 -1.74 -20.57 6.56
N LEU A 63 -2.25 -19.36 6.33
CA LEU A 63 -2.81 -18.49 7.38
C LEU A 63 -4.31 -18.29 7.17
N THR A 64 -5.02 -18.08 8.27
CA THR A 64 -6.41 -17.63 8.25
C THR A 64 -6.51 -16.12 8.02
N ASN A 65 -7.69 -15.64 7.61
CA ASN A 65 -7.91 -14.21 7.35
C ASN A 65 -7.86 -13.31 8.59
N THR A 66 -7.69 -13.87 9.78
CA THR A 66 -7.48 -13.16 11.05
C THR A 66 -6.01 -13.08 11.45
N GLU A 67 -5.15 -13.88 10.81
CA GLU A 67 -3.71 -13.94 11.08
C GLU A 67 -2.90 -13.09 10.09
N GLY A 68 -3.54 -12.37 9.17
CA GLY A 68 -2.84 -11.48 8.28
C GLY A 68 -3.68 -10.33 7.77
N CYS A 69 -2.99 -9.29 7.30
CA CYS A 69 -3.59 -8.06 6.81
C CYS A 69 -2.84 -7.52 5.58
N GLU A 70 -3.46 -6.55 4.92
CA GLU A 70 -2.86 -5.78 3.83
C GLU A 70 -2.49 -4.38 4.32
N LEU A 71 -1.28 -3.91 4.02
CA LEU A 71 -0.95 -2.49 4.05
C LEU A 71 -1.62 -1.83 2.84
N VAL A 72 -2.80 -1.26 3.09
CA VAL A 72 -3.70 -0.78 2.04
C VAL A 72 -3.43 0.67 1.64
N ARG A 73 -2.96 1.52 2.55
CA ARG A 73 -2.67 2.94 2.24
C ARG A 73 -1.45 3.44 3.00
N VAL A 74 -0.63 4.21 2.29
CA VAL A 74 0.40 5.09 2.85
C VAL A 74 0.14 6.48 2.27
N ALA A 75 -0.54 7.33 3.03
CA ALA A 75 -1.04 8.63 2.58
C ALA A 75 -0.34 9.74 3.38
N LEU A 76 0.77 10.25 2.86
CA LEU A 76 1.64 11.22 3.53
C LEU A 76 1.82 12.47 2.65
N LYS A 77 1.78 13.66 3.24
CA LYS A 77 2.21 14.90 2.57
C LYS A 77 3.74 15.00 2.54
N SER A 78 4.26 16.11 2.02
CA SER A 78 5.70 16.43 2.15
C SER A 78 6.15 16.38 3.61
N HIS A 79 7.25 15.67 3.84
CA HIS A 79 7.79 15.31 5.15
C HIS A 79 9.30 15.03 5.02
N LYS A 80 10.04 15.12 6.13
CA LYS A 80 11.49 14.91 6.18
C LYS A 80 11.86 13.45 6.45
N THR A 81 11.11 12.78 7.31
CA THR A 81 11.39 11.40 7.71
C THR A 81 11.13 10.44 6.56
N SER A 82 12.00 9.45 6.35
CA SER A 82 11.76 8.45 5.30
C SER A 82 10.48 7.65 5.55
N VAL A 83 9.73 7.38 4.48
CA VAL A 83 8.51 6.54 4.52
C VAL A 83 8.81 5.17 5.13
N THR A 84 9.97 4.58 4.80
CA THR A 84 10.42 3.31 5.39
C THR A 84 10.54 3.37 6.91
N ARG A 85 11.10 4.46 7.49
CA ARG A 85 11.19 4.62 8.95
C ARG A 85 9.80 4.73 9.59
N ILE A 86 8.88 5.47 8.96
CA ILE A 86 7.48 5.57 9.41
C ILE A 86 6.82 4.18 9.40
N LEU A 87 7.01 3.41 8.32
CA LEU A 87 6.47 2.05 8.21
C LEU A 87 7.04 1.12 9.28
N SER A 88 8.36 1.15 9.56
CA SER A 88 8.96 0.32 10.61
C SER A 88 8.34 0.57 11.99
N ILE A 89 8.13 1.83 12.36
CA ILE A 89 7.46 2.19 13.62
C ILE A 89 6.02 1.69 13.62
N THR A 90 5.32 1.89 12.51
CA THR A 90 3.91 1.49 12.38
C THR A 90 3.75 -0.03 12.47
N LEU A 91 4.62 -0.81 11.83
CA LEU A 91 4.62 -2.28 11.90
C LEU A 91 4.91 -2.78 13.32
N ASN A 92 5.80 -2.11 14.04
CA ASN A 92 6.07 -2.44 15.44
C ASN A 92 4.85 -2.18 16.33
N LEU A 93 4.13 -1.07 16.11
CA LEU A 93 2.88 -0.80 16.81
C LEU A 93 1.80 -1.83 16.46
N LEU A 94 1.65 -2.16 15.18
CA LEU A 94 0.71 -3.17 14.69
C LEU A 94 0.93 -4.52 15.37
N LYS A 95 2.19 -4.99 15.40
CA LYS A 95 2.55 -6.24 16.08
C LYS A 95 2.16 -6.22 17.56
N LYS A 96 2.42 -5.10 18.26
CA LYS A 96 2.12 -4.95 19.69
C LYS A 96 0.60 -4.94 19.96
N THR A 97 -0.17 -4.22 19.15
CA THR A 97 -1.62 -4.06 19.38
C THR A 97 -2.44 -5.23 18.84
N ASN A 98 -1.87 -6.05 17.96
CA ASN A 98 -2.57 -7.14 17.30
C ASN A 98 -1.71 -8.42 17.29
N PRO A 99 -1.49 -9.05 18.46
CA PRO A 99 -0.58 -10.19 18.61
C PRO A 99 -0.99 -11.42 17.80
N GLY A 100 -2.24 -11.52 17.36
CA GLY A 100 -2.71 -12.59 16.47
C GLY A 100 -2.31 -12.42 14.99
N LEU A 101 -1.83 -11.24 14.57
CA LEU A 101 -1.37 -11.03 13.21
C LEU A 101 0.06 -11.55 13.04
N LYS A 102 0.25 -12.36 12.00
CA LYS A 102 1.52 -13.02 11.66
C LYS A 102 2.15 -12.45 10.39
N LEU A 103 1.34 -11.96 9.45
CA LEU A 103 1.80 -11.50 8.14
C LEU A 103 1.13 -10.22 7.66
N VAL A 104 1.93 -9.28 7.14
CA VAL A 104 1.45 -8.14 6.36
C VAL A 104 1.80 -8.36 4.90
N VAL A 105 0.82 -8.17 4.02
CA VAL A 105 1.00 -8.17 2.57
C VAL A 105 0.87 -6.75 2.05
N SER A 106 1.65 -6.38 1.04
CA SER A 106 1.40 -5.14 0.31
C SER A 106 1.67 -5.32 -1.19
N PHE A 107 1.03 -4.47 -1.99
CA PHE A 107 1.14 -4.47 -3.44
C PHE A 107 1.66 -3.11 -3.91
N ALA A 108 2.78 -3.10 -4.64
CA ALA A 108 3.25 -1.93 -5.37
C ALA A 108 2.67 -1.96 -6.79
N ASP A 109 1.91 -0.93 -7.15
CA ASP A 109 1.25 -0.83 -8.45
C ASP A 109 2.24 -0.35 -9.53
N SER A 110 2.70 -1.25 -10.39
CA SER A 110 3.63 -0.91 -11.47
C SER A 110 3.04 0.10 -12.45
N GLY A 111 1.71 0.12 -12.62
CA GLY A 111 0.99 1.09 -13.45
C GLY A 111 1.04 2.52 -12.91
N LYS A 112 1.51 2.71 -11.68
CA LYS A 112 1.78 4.02 -11.07
C LYS A 112 3.28 4.30 -10.90
N GLY A 113 4.14 3.53 -11.56
CA GLY A 113 5.59 3.63 -11.40
C GLY A 113 6.09 3.12 -10.05
N HIS A 114 5.24 2.46 -9.26
CA HIS A 114 5.64 1.96 -7.94
C HIS A 114 6.34 0.59 -8.09
N HIS A 115 7.66 0.61 -8.01
CA HIS A 115 8.50 -0.60 -7.95
C HIS A 115 8.70 -1.11 -6.52
N GLY A 116 8.11 -0.46 -5.51
CA GLY A 116 8.17 -0.91 -4.12
C GLY A 116 9.42 -0.51 -3.33
N GLY A 117 10.14 0.56 -3.71
CA GLY A 117 11.36 1.00 -3.03
C GLY A 117 11.23 1.16 -1.50
N ILE A 118 10.08 1.66 -1.01
CA ILE A 118 9.81 1.78 0.43
C ILE A 118 9.78 0.44 1.16
N TYR A 119 9.39 -0.64 0.48
CA TYR A 119 9.36 -2.02 0.99
C TYR A 119 10.75 -2.65 0.92
N GLN A 120 11.48 -2.40 -0.17
CA GLN A 120 12.85 -2.88 -0.36
C GLN A 120 13.78 -2.32 0.72
N GLY A 121 13.74 -1.01 0.97
CA GLY A 121 14.52 -0.39 2.06
C GLY A 121 14.08 -0.83 3.47
N GLY A 122 12.87 -1.39 3.59
CA GLY A 122 12.32 -1.92 4.84
C GLY A 122 12.53 -3.42 5.04
N ASN A 123 13.37 -4.07 4.23
CA ASN A 123 13.63 -5.51 4.26
C ASN A 123 12.37 -6.39 4.12
N TRP A 124 11.37 -5.92 3.37
CA TRP A 124 10.21 -6.75 3.04
C TRP A 124 10.60 -7.84 2.04
N ILE A 125 10.05 -9.03 2.17
CA ILE A 125 10.30 -10.12 1.23
C ILE A 125 9.50 -9.87 -0.04
N TYR A 126 10.19 -9.78 -1.18
CA TYR A 126 9.52 -9.71 -2.48
C TYR A 126 9.17 -11.12 -2.96
N ALA A 127 7.88 -11.35 -3.21
CA ALA A 127 7.32 -12.66 -3.56
C ALA A 127 6.92 -12.77 -5.04
N GLY A 128 7.38 -11.85 -5.89
CA GLY A 128 7.03 -11.78 -7.31
C GLY A 128 5.83 -10.87 -7.58
N ASN A 129 5.17 -11.06 -8.73
CA ASN A 129 4.05 -10.22 -9.15
C ASN A 129 2.72 -10.98 -9.19
N THR A 130 1.62 -10.24 -9.31
CA THR A 130 0.25 -10.78 -9.32
C THR A 130 -0.21 -11.36 -10.66
N GLY A 131 0.65 -11.41 -11.68
CA GLY A 131 0.25 -11.64 -13.07
C GLY A 131 -0.63 -10.53 -13.64
N ILE A 132 -0.97 -10.64 -14.93
CA ILE A 132 -1.94 -9.74 -15.60
C ILE A 132 -3.34 -10.12 -15.13
N GLN A 133 -4.07 -9.16 -14.59
CA GLN A 133 -5.49 -9.32 -14.23
C GLN A 133 -6.36 -8.51 -15.18
N LYS A 134 -7.63 -8.86 -15.30
CA LYS A 134 -8.61 -8.09 -16.09
C LYS A 134 -9.62 -7.42 -15.16
N PHE A 135 -9.78 -6.11 -15.27
CA PHE A 135 -10.69 -5.33 -14.43
C PHE A 135 -11.84 -4.78 -15.26
N PRO A 136 -13.05 -4.65 -14.69
CA PRO A 136 -14.17 -4.01 -15.36
C PRO A 136 -13.91 -2.51 -15.53
N GLU A 137 -14.05 -2.03 -16.75
CA GLU A 137 -14.09 -0.64 -17.15
C GLU A 137 -15.54 -0.28 -17.47
N VAL A 138 -16.05 0.72 -16.77
CA VAL A 138 -17.42 1.24 -16.94
C VAL A 138 -17.30 2.72 -17.24
N LYS A 139 -17.83 3.17 -18.39
CA LYS A 139 -17.80 4.58 -18.82
C LYS A 139 -16.38 5.19 -18.77
N GLY A 140 -15.38 4.44 -19.24
CA GLY A 140 -13.97 4.86 -19.27
C GLY A 140 -13.27 4.89 -17.91
N LYS A 141 -13.90 4.37 -16.84
CA LYS A 141 -13.30 4.26 -15.50
C LYS A 141 -13.07 2.80 -15.16
N ILE A 142 -11.81 2.45 -14.92
CA ILE A 142 -11.42 1.12 -14.44
C ILE A 142 -11.80 1.00 -12.96
N MET A 143 -12.60 -0.02 -12.63
CA MET A 143 -13.07 -0.31 -11.29
C MET A 143 -12.50 -1.63 -10.78
N HIS A 144 -12.31 -1.76 -9.48
CA HIS A 144 -11.95 -3.05 -8.90
C HIS A 144 -13.11 -4.04 -9.05
N PRO A 145 -12.88 -5.32 -9.43
CA PRO A 145 -13.94 -6.30 -9.64
C PRO A 145 -14.89 -6.46 -8.45
N ARG A 146 -14.39 -6.33 -7.21
CA ARG A 146 -15.22 -6.35 -6.00
C ARG A 146 -16.21 -5.19 -5.96
N SER A 147 -15.74 -3.95 -6.13
CA SER A 147 -16.60 -2.77 -6.09
C SER A 147 -17.61 -2.77 -7.24
N PHE A 148 -17.22 -3.31 -8.40
CA PHE A 148 -18.16 -3.53 -9.50
C PHE A 148 -19.25 -4.54 -9.13
N ARG A 149 -18.89 -5.69 -8.56
CA ARG A 149 -19.87 -6.70 -8.11
C ARG A 149 -20.82 -6.14 -7.05
N GLU A 150 -20.31 -5.33 -6.11
CA GLU A 150 -21.12 -4.64 -5.11
C GLU A 150 -22.07 -3.63 -5.78
N ALA A 151 -21.60 -2.82 -6.72
CA ALA A 151 -22.44 -1.86 -7.45
C ALA A 151 -23.51 -2.53 -8.33
N VAL A 152 -23.20 -3.69 -8.93
CA VAL A 152 -24.16 -4.50 -9.69
C VAL A 152 -25.21 -5.11 -8.76
N LYS A 153 -24.79 -5.61 -7.59
CA LYS A 153 -25.71 -6.15 -6.58
C LYS A 153 -26.66 -5.06 -6.06
N ASP A 154 -26.15 -3.85 -5.87
CA ASP A 154 -26.92 -2.68 -5.43
C ASP A 154 -27.78 -2.06 -6.56
N GLY A 155 -27.76 -2.61 -7.78
CA GLY A 155 -28.53 -2.11 -8.93
C GLY A 155 -28.00 -0.81 -9.55
N ARG A 156 -26.87 -0.28 -9.08
CA ARG A 156 -26.28 0.98 -9.58
C ARG A 156 -25.60 0.83 -10.95
N LEU A 157 -25.18 -0.38 -11.29
CA LEU A 157 -24.52 -0.73 -12.56
C LEU A 157 -25.09 -2.05 -13.08
N LYS A 158 -25.02 -2.26 -14.39
CA LYS A 158 -25.33 -3.56 -15.00
C LYS A 158 -24.06 -4.27 -15.45
N LYS A 159 -24.13 -5.60 -15.62
CA LYS A 159 -22.95 -6.38 -16.07
C LYS A 159 -22.56 -6.01 -17.49
N GLU A 160 -23.54 -5.71 -18.32
CA GLU A 160 -23.40 -5.31 -19.72
C GLU A 160 -22.67 -3.97 -19.89
N ASP A 161 -22.66 -3.12 -18.86
CA ASP A 161 -21.98 -1.81 -18.89
C ASP A 161 -20.45 -1.93 -18.79
N ALA A 162 -19.92 -3.12 -18.54
CA ALA A 162 -18.51 -3.34 -18.26
C ALA A 162 -17.76 -4.04 -19.40
N ARG A 163 -16.69 -3.40 -19.87
CA ARG A 163 -15.64 -4.05 -20.67
C ARG A 163 -14.50 -4.48 -19.75
N TYR A 164 -13.92 -5.65 -19.97
CA TYR A 164 -12.76 -6.08 -19.18
C TYR A 164 -11.45 -5.69 -19.86
N VAL A 165 -10.66 -4.88 -19.16
CA VAL A 165 -9.35 -4.40 -19.64
C VAL A 165 -8.22 -5.00 -18.79
N PRO A 166 -7.07 -5.36 -19.41
CA PRO A 166 -5.91 -5.84 -18.65
C PRO A 166 -5.36 -4.72 -17.78
N THR A 167 -5.02 -5.05 -16.53
CA THR A 167 -4.38 -4.13 -15.59
C THR A 167 -2.90 -4.45 -15.46
N PRO A 168 -2.06 -3.42 -15.24
CA PRO A 168 -0.65 -3.60 -14.92
C PRO A 168 -0.45 -4.57 -13.76
N LEU A 169 0.66 -5.31 -13.82
CA LEU A 169 1.06 -6.22 -12.75
C LEU A 169 1.33 -5.44 -11.45
N LYS A 170 1.18 -6.11 -10.31
CA LYS A 170 1.56 -5.53 -9.02
C LYS A 170 2.66 -6.35 -8.38
N HIS A 171 3.68 -5.68 -7.88
CA HIS A 171 4.74 -6.32 -7.10
C HIS A 171 4.23 -6.65 -5.71
N ARG A 172 4.38 -7.89 -5.28
CA ARG A 172 3.93 -8.37 -3.97
C ARG A 172 5.08 -8.37 -2.98
N TYR A 173 4.86 -7.71 -1.86
CA TYR A 173 5.78 -7.62 -0.73
C TYR A 173 5.15 -8.22 0.52
N LEU A 174 5.96 -8.93 1.30
CA LEU A 174 5.56 -9.64 2.50
C LEU A 174 6.41 -9.16 3.68
N TYR A 175 5.76 -8.88 4.81
CA TYR A 175 6.44 -8.53 6.06
C TYR A 175 5.99 -9.48 7.18
N PRO A 176 6.90 -10.28 7.75
CA PRO A 176 6.58 -11.17 8.85
C PRO A 176 6.48 -10.38 10.16
N LEU A 177 5.45 -10.66 10.95
CA LEU A 177 5.27 -10.06 12.28
C LEU A 177 5.83 -10.95 13.39
N ASP A 178 6.06 -12.23 13.13
CA ASP A 178 6.73 -13.16 14.05
C ASP A 178 7.87 -13.93 13.38
N ALA A 179 8.66 -14.63 14.20
CA ALA A 179 9.85 -15.35 13.75
C ALA A 179 9.52 -16.59 12.91
N GLU A 180 8.45 -17.30 13.26
CA GLU A 180 8.00 -18.50 12.53
C GLU A 180 7.60 -18.12 11.10
N MET A 181 6.81 -17.06 10.97
CA MET A 181 6.38 -16.52 9.70
C MET A 181 7.58 -16.06 8.88
N ARG A 182 8.57 -15.39 9.50
CA ARG A 182 9.80 -14.98 8.82
C ARG A 182 10.51 -16.16 8.16
N ILE A 183 10.73 -17.25 8.90
CA ILE A 183 11.36 -18.47 8.38
C ILE A 183 10.54 -19.05 7.22
N LYS A 184 9.21 -19.06 7.35
CA LYS A 184 8.30 -19.62 6.35
C LYS A 184 8.34 -18.85 5.03
N ILE A 185 8.29 -17.51 5.04
CA ILE A 185 8.27 -16.72 3.80
C ILE A 185 9.65 -16.41 3.21
N GLU A 186 10.74 -16.56 3.95
CA GLU A 186 12.10 -16.34 3.40
C GLU A 186 12.36 -17.23 2.18
N LYS A 187 11.80 -18.46 2.17
CA LYS A 187 11.87 -19.39 1.03
C LYS A 187 11.22 -18.87 -0.26
N LEU A 188 10.34 -17.86 -0.15
CA LEU A 188 9.62 -17.28 -1.29
C LEU A 188 10.33 -16.04 -1.85
N LYS A 189 11.45 -15.65 -1.24
CA LYS A 189 12.19 -14.44 -1.60
C LYS A 189 12.71 -14.54 -3.02
N LYS A 190 12.36 -13.52 -3.80
CA LYS A 190 12.89 -13.28 -5.14
C LYS A 190 13.75 -12.03 -5.14
N PRO A 191 14.68 -11.88 -6.10
CA PRO A 191 15.43 -10.64 -6.27
C PRO A 191 14.49 -9.46 -6.46
N TYR A 192 14.81 -8.32 -5.83
CA TYR A 192 13.99 -7.12 -5.96
C TYR A 192 13.96 -6.62 -7.42
N PRO A 193 12.81 -6.11 -7.88
CA PRO A 193 12.75 -5.44 -9.18
C PRO A 193 13.64 -4.20 -9.14
N LYS A 194 14.51 -4.06 -10.16
CA LYS A 194 15.34 -2.86 -10.32
C LYS A 194 14.46 -1.66 -10.65
N CYS A 195 14.84 -0.49 -10.16
CA CYS A 195 14.28 0.77 -10.64
C CYS A 195 14.66 0.90 -12.13
N PRO A 196 13.73 1.27 -13.03
CA PRO A 196 14.13 1.63 -14.39
C PRO A 196 15.06 2.84 -14.31
N THR A 197 16.35 2.63 -14.58
CA THR A 197 17.35 3.70 -14.67
C THR A 197 17.10 4.54 -15.93
N GLY A 198 16.72 5.80 -15.70
CA GLY A 198 16.82 7.00 -16.54
C GLY A 198 16.97 6.88 -18.06
N GLU A 199 15.89 7.20 -18.78
CA GLU A 199 16.02 8.09 -19.94
C GLU A 199 16.12 9.53 -19.42
N THR A 200 17.07 10.29 -19.95
CA THR A 200 17.36 11.70 -19.69
C THR A 200 16.12 12.57 -19.95
N VAL A 201 15.25 12.72 -18.96
CA VAL A 201 14.20 13.73 -19.00
C VAL A 201 14.77 15.00 -18.35
N SER A 202 15.09 15.95 -19.21
CA SER A 202 15.37 17.35 -18.90
C SER A 202 14.46 17.83 -17.78
N ARG A 203 15.07 18.29 -16.69
CA ARG A 203 14.45 18.77 -15.46
C ARG A 203 13.44 19.89 -15.77
N PRO A 204 12.12 19.71 -15.60
CA PRO A 204 11.22 20.84 -15.56
C PRO A 204 11.40 21.50 -14.18
N ALA A 205 11.83 22.76 -14.19
CA ALA A 205 11.56 23.64 -13.05
C ALA A 205 10.03 23.66 -12.83
N ILE A 206 9.60 23.66 -11.57
CA ILE A 206 8.22 23.58 -11.05
C ILE A 206 7.85 22.16 -10.56
N GLN A 207 8.10 21.92 -9.27
CA GLN A 207 7.51 20.84 -8.48
C GLN A 207 5.98 21.02 -8.48
N ARG A 208 5.26 20.16 -9.23
CA ARG A 208 3.83 19.97 -9.02
C ARG A 208 3.63 19.06 -7.81
N GLU A 209 2.84 19.53 -6.85
CA GLU A 209 2.44 18.82 -5.64
C GLU A 209 1.73 17.50 -5.98
N ILE A 210 2.47 16.40 -5.99
CA ILE A 210 1.88 15.06 -5.98
C ILE A 210 2.53 14.32 -4.82
N GLY A 211 1.98 14.56 -3.62
CA GLY A 211 2.25 13.76 -2.43
C GLY A 211 1.81 12.32 -2.69
N GLY A 212 2.74 11.39 -2.48
CA GLY A 212 2.58 9.97 -2.72
C GLY A 212 3.85 9.24 -2.26
N SER A 213 3.80 7.92 -2.23
CA SER A 213 4.80 6.98 -1.70
C SER A 213 6.16 6.97 -2.42
N THR A 214 6.46 8.02 -3.18
CA THR A 214 7.72 8.20 -3.89
C THR A 214 8.85 8.39 -2.87
N PRO A 215 9.91 7.57 -2.94
CA PRO A 215 11.03 7.69 -2.02
C PRO A 215 11.67 9.08 -2.15
N THR A 216 12.03 9.68 -1.03
CA THR A 216 12.89 10.86 -0.98
C THR A 216 14.19 10.51 -1.70
N VAL A 217 14.54 11.29 -2.74
CA VAL A 217 15.80 11.12 -3.48
C VAL A 217 16.95 11.35 -2.50
N GLY A 218 17.84 10.36 -2.36
CA GLY A 218 19.04 10.49 -1.55
C GLY A 218 19.96 11.57 -2.13
N LEU A 219 20.44 12.48 -1.29
CA LEU A 219 21.53 13.37 -1.64
C LEU A 219 22.77 12.52 -1.95
N LEU A 220 23.22 12.56 -3.20
CA LEU A 220 24.57 12.15 -3.57
C LEU A 220 25.50 13.23 -2.99
N THR A 221 26.37 12.82 -2.06
CA THR A 221 27.56 13.57 -1.65
C THR A 221 28.60 13.54 -2.75
#